data_AF-A0A936AQ70-F1
#
_entry.id   AF-A0A936AQ70-F1
#
_cell.length_a   1.000
_cell.length_b   1.000
_cell.length_c   1.000
_cell.angle_alpha   90.00
_cell.angle_beta   90.00
_cell.angle_gamma   90.00
#
_symmetry.space_group_name_H-M   'P 1'
#
loop_
_entity.id
_entity.type
_entity.pdbx_description
1 polymer ?
#
loop_
_entity_poly.entity_id
_entity_poly.type
_entity_poly.pdbx_seq_one_letter_code
_entity_poly.pdbx_strand_id
1 'polypeptide(L)'
;MYCPQCGTETNDQIKFCKRCGTSLQIVQTLLTKGAPSMNPSFDPREWQRLVLEEYREKAAKKNKKSPEQKRLEEIKGGVITTAIGFGSMIFFYFLLGAVAMNEPASDALILRNVWLVGLVPFLIGLSILFNGIFISKKIVALKNNEERDFYNLPLFPSDQTPVSKLSEGTLTPVSDYSVTESTTTKLREPEPINKSRDTN
;
A
#
# COMPACT_ATOMS: atom_id res chain seq x y z
N MET A 1 -26.59 -29.45 5.13
CA MET A 1 -27.12 -28.35 4.27
C MET A 1 -27.59 -28.84 2.90
N TYR A 2 -28.56 -28.17 2.25
CA TYR A 2 -29.01 -28.52 0.89
C TYR A 2 -28.30 -27.67 -0.18
N CYS A 3 -27.95 -28.27 -1.31
CA CYS A 3 -27.39 -27.54 -2.45
C CYS A 3 -28.48 -26.69 -3.14
N PRO A 4 -28.28 -25.38 -3.33
CA PRO A 4 -29.30 -24.49 -3.92
C PRO A 4 -29.58 -24.77 -5.40
N GLN A 5 -28.66 -25.44 -6.10
CA GLN A 5 -28.76 -25.65 -7.55
C GLN A 5 -29.40 -26.99 -7.92
N CYS A 6 -29.24 -28.03 -7.09
CA CYS A 6 -29.76 -29.37 -7.40
C CYS A 6 -30.56 -30.01 -6.26
N GLY A 7 -30.76 -29.32 -5.13
CA GLY A 7 -31.55 -29.78 -4.00
C GLY A 7 -30.98 -31.00 -3.26
N THR A 8 -29.76 -31.44 -3.59
CA THR A 8 -29.19 -32.64 -2.97
C THR A 8 -28.66 -32.31 -1.57
N GLU A 9 -28.98 -33.16 -0.60
CA GLU A 9 -28.49 -33.01 0.76
C GLU A 9 -26.97 -33.25 0.81
N THR A 10 -26.27 -32.37 1.51
CA THR A 10 -24.82 -32.35 1.60
C THR A 10 -24.39 -32.10 3.04
N ASN A 11 -23.32 -32.78 3.47
CA ASN A 11 -22.72 -32.59 4.78
C ASN A 11 -22.04 -31.20 4.86
N ASP A 12 -22.09 -30.54 6.00
CA ASP A 12 -21.56 -29.19 6.19
C ASP A 12 -20.01 -29.09 6.04
N GLN A 13 -19.30 -30.21 5.96
CA GLN A 13 -17.84 -30.24 5.76
C GLN A 13 -17.39 -30.25 4.28
N ILE A 14 -18.28 -30.46 3.31
CA ILE A 14 -17.89 -30.55 1.90
C ILE A 14 -17.96 -29.20 1.19
N LYS A 15 -16.86 -28.84 0.50
CA LYS A 15 -16.70 -27.55 -0.21
C LYS A 15 -17.53 -27.47 -1.50
N PHE A 16 -17.84 -28.60 -2.12
CA PHE A 16 -18.54 -28.69 -3.41
C PHE A 16 -19.64 -29.75 -3.35
N CYS A 17 -20.72 -29.52 -4.09
CA CYS A 17 -21.78 -30.52 -4.24
C CYS A 17 -21.29 -31.68 -5.10
N LYS A 18 -21.45 -32.92 -4.61
CA LYS A 18 -21.06 -34.14 -5.34
C LYS A 18 -21.90 -34.39 -6.61
N ARG A 19 -23.08 -33.80 -6.72
CA ARG A 19 -23.99 -34.03 -7.85
C ARG A 19 -23.81 -33.02 -8.99
N CYS A 20 -23.70 -31.73 -8.67
CA CYS A 20 -23.64 -30.66 -9.67
C CYS A 20 -22.33 -29.86 -9.67
N GLY A 21 -21.40 -30.12 -8.74
CA GLY A 21 -20.11 -29.44 -8.67
C GLY A 21 -20.16 -28.00 -8.12
N THR A 22 -21.32 -27.46 -7.78
CA THR A 22 -21.46 -26.09 -7.27
C THR A 22 -20.72 -25.92 -5.93
N SER A 23 -19.98 -24.82 -5.78
CA SER A 23 -19.29 -24.47 -4.53
C SER A 23 -20.29 -24.10 -3.44
N LEU A 24 -20.19 -24.78 -2.29
CA LEU A 24 -21.03 -24.55 -1.12
C LEU A 24 -20.38 -23.60 -0.10
N GLN A 25 -19.13 -23.19 -0.32
CA GLN A 25 -18.39 -22.32 0.60
C GLN A 25 -19.04 -20.95 0.77
N ILE A 26 -19.65 -20.42 -0.29
CA ILE A 26 -20.37 -19.13 -0.26
C ILE A 26 -21.60 -19.25 0.63
N VAL A 27 -22.38 -20.32 0.46
CA VAL A 27 -23.60 -20.56 1.25
C VAL A 27 -23.26 -20.77 2.73
N GLN A 28 -22.20 -21.52 3.01
CA GLN A 28 -21.72 -21.73 4.38
C GLN A 28 -21.23 -20.42 5.01
N THR A 29 -20.50 -19.60 4.26
CA THR A 29 -20.05 -18.28 4.75
C THR A 29 -21.25 -17.37 5.07
N LEU A 30 -22.30 -17.39 4.24
CA LEU A 30 -23.52 -16.59 4.47
C LEU A 30 -24.35 -17.09 5.66
N LEU A 31 -24.44 -18.41 5.87
CA LEU A 31 -25.14 -19.00 7.01
C LEU A 31 -24.38 -18.83 8.33
N THR A 32 -23.06 -19.00 8.33
CA THR A 32 -22.25 -18.95 9.57
C THR A 32 -21.93 -17.54 10.01
N LYS A 33 -21.68 -16.60 9.08
CA LYS A 33 -21.34 -15.22 9.47
C LYS A 33 -22.53 -14.33 9.78
N GLY A 34 -23.77 -14.80 9.56
CA GLY A 34 -24.95 -13.96 9.63
C GLY A 34 -24.82 -12.83 8.62
N ALA A 35 -25.33 -13.04 7.40
CA ALA A 35 -25.32 -11.98 6.40
C ALA A 35 -25.86 -10.68 7.04
N PRO A 36 -25.10 -9.56 7.06
CA PRO A 36 -25.72 -8.27 7.30
C PRO A 36 -26.80 -8.16 6.22
N SER A 37 -28.06 -8.02 6.63
CA SER A 37 -29.25 -7.84 5.79
C SER A 37 -28.90 -7.10 4.49
N MET A 38 -28.48 -7.84 3.46
CA MET A 38 -28.22 -7.29 2.15
C MET A 38 -29.59 -7.21 1.51
N ASN A 39 -30.08 -5.98 1.38
CA ASN A 39 -31.25 -5.70 0.56
C ASN A 39 -31.11 -6.46 -0.77
N PRO A 40 -32.17 -7.14 -1.25
CA PRO A 40 -32.15 -7.91 -2.49
C PRO A 40 -31.92 -7.06 -3.77
N SER A 41 -31.73 -5.75 -3.61
CA SER A 41 -31.43 -4.77 -4.65
C SER A 41 -29.94 -4.36 -4.70
N PHE A 42 -29.04 -5.04 -4.00
CA PHE A 42 -27.61 -4.68 -3.99
C PHE A 42 -26.93 -5.01 -5.33
N ASP A 43 -26.62 -3.98 -6.11
CA ASP A 43 -25.91 -4.08 -7.38
C ASP A 43 -24.42 -4.42 -7.12
N PRO A 44 -23.86 -5.51 -7.69
CA PRO A 44 -22.44 -5.84 -7.58
C PRO A 44 -21.49 -4.67 -7.94
N ARG A 45 -21.92 -3.75 -8.80
CA ARG A 45 -21.13 -2.56 -9.18
C ARG A 45 -21.03 -1.55 -8.03
N GLU A 46 -22.03 -1.49 -7.15
CA GLU A 46 -22.05 -0.60 -5.99
C GLU A 46 -21.06 -1.05 -4.93
N TRP A 47 -20.95 -2.36 -4.68
CA TRP A 47 -19.90 -2.93 -3.83
C TRP A 47 -18.50 -2.55 -4.30
N GLN A 48 -18.28 -2.64 -5.61
CA GLN A 48 -16.98 -2.36 -6.20
C GLN A 48 -16.60 -0.88 -6.10
N ARG A 49 -17.58 0.03 -6.17
CA ARG A 49 -17.40 1.46 -5.91
C ARG A 49 -17.07 1.74 -4.44
N LEU A 50 -17.84 1.17 -3.51
CA LEU A 50 -17.63 1.35 -2.07
C LEU A 50 -16.24 0.87 -1.64
N VAL A 51 -15.83 -0.31 -2.11
CA VAL A 51 -14.49 -0.84 -1.84
C VAL A 51 -13.40 0.07 -2.41
N LEU A 52 -13.58 0.57 -3.64
CA LEU A 52 -12.62 1.48 -4.26
C LEU A 52 -12.52 2.84 -3.53
N GLU A 53 -13.64 3.38 -3.07
CA GLU A 53 -13.69 4.60 -2.24
C GLU A 53 -12.99 4.37 -0.90
N GLU A 54 -13.21 3.23 -0.24
CA GLU A 54 -12.52 2.89 1.01
C GLU A 54 -11.00 2.78 0.80
N TYR A 55 -10.55 2.19 -0.31
CA TYR A 55 -9.12 2.16 -0.67
C TYR A 55 -8.57 3.57 -0.94
N ARG A 56 -9.31 4.44 -1.64
CA ARG A 56 -8.92 5.84 -1.89
C ARG A 56 -8.84 6.63 -0.60
N GLU A 57 -9.79 6.49 0.32
CA GLU A 57 -9.75 7.14 1.61
C GLU A 57 -8.57 6.67 2.46
N LYS A 58 -8.32 5.36 2.50
CA LYS A 58 -7.15 4.81 3.21
C LYS A 58 -5.84 5.31 2.60
N ALA A 59 -5.75 5.43 1.28
CA ALA A 59 -4.60 6.02 0.61
C ALA A 59 -4.44 7.51 0.92
N ALA A 60 -5.53 8.28 0.90
CA ALA A 60 -5.53 9.71 1.26
C ALA A 60 -5.15 9.93 2.73
N LYS A 61 -5.61 9.06 3.64
CA LYS A 61 -5.21 9.08 5.07
C LYS A 61 -3.73 8.73 5.23
N LYS A 62 -3.20 7.78 4.46
CA LYS A 62 -1.76 7.44 4.45
C LYS A 62 -0.89 8.59 3.94
N ASN A 63 -1.36 9.37 2.96
CA ASN A 63 -0.64 10.50 2.39
C ASN A 63 -0.52 11.72 3.34
N LYS A 64 -1.31 11.77 4.42
CA LYS A 64 -1.26 12.86 5.41
C LYS A 64 -0.32 12.59 6.58
N LYS A 65 0.32 11.41 6.64
CA LYS A 65 1.29 11.13 7.71
C LYS A 65 2.47 12.08 7.57
N SER A 66 2.84 12.73 8.67
CA SER A 66 4.02 13.59 8.67
C SER A 66 5.27 12.78 8.29
N PRO A 67 6.26 13.38 7.63
CA PRO A 67 7.52 12.72 7.32
C PRO A 67 8.25 12.22 8.58
N GLU A 68 7.90 12.74 9.76
CA GLU A 68 8.41 12.27 11.06
C GLU A 68 7.75 10.96 11.52
N GLN A 69 6.43 10.82 11.36
CA GLN A 69 5.73 9.59 11.71
C GLN A 69 6.22 8.40 10.89
N LYS A 70 6.51 8.61 9.60
CA LYS A 70 7.07 7.56 8.74
C LYS A 70 8.42 7.04 9.26
N ARG A 71 9.28 7.93 9.79
CA ARG A 71 10.57 7.54 10.39
C ARG A 71 10.38 6.71 11.63
N LEU A 72 9.44 7.13 12.48
CA LEU A 72 9.16 6.43 13.70
C LEU A 72 8.66 5.01 13.39
N GLU A 73 7.84 4.85 12.36
CA GLU A 73 7.38 3.53 11.89
C GLU A 73 8.54 2.68 11.35
N GLU A 74 9.45 3.25 10.54
CA GLU A 74 10.63 2.54 10.02
C GLU A 74 11.62 2.14 11.13
N ILE A 75 11.92 3.07 12.06
CA ILE A 75 12.80 2.80 13.20
C ILE A 75 12.17 1.74 14.11
N LYS A 76 10.86 1.83 14.41
CA LYS A 76 10.15 0.80 15.18
C LYS A 76 10.24 -0.56 14.50
N GLY A 77 10.05 -0.62 13.18
CA GLY A 77 10.23 -1.85 12.40
C GLY A 77 11.65 -2.42 12.53
N GLY A 78 12.67 -1.58 12.42
CA GLY A 78 14.07 -1.96 12.64
C GLY A 78 14.33 -2.51 14.04
N VAL A 79 13.85 -1.83 15.09
CA VAL A 79 14.03 -2.24 16.50
C VAL A 79 13.34 -3.58 16.78
N ILE A 80 12.13 -3.79 16.27
CA ILE A 80 11.40 -5.04 16.49
C ILE A 80 12.14 -6.20 15.81
N THR A 81 12.61 -6.02 14.57
CA THR A 81 13.30 -7.06 13.81
C THR A 81 14.68 -7.40 14.38
N THR A 82 15.46 -6.41 14.85
CA THR A 82 16.72 -6.68 15.56
C THR A 82 16.49 -7.43 16.86
N ALA A 83 15.47 -7.05 17.63
CA ALA A 83 15.12 -7.73 18.88
C ALA A 83 14.71 -9.19 18.66
N ILE A 84 13.92 -9.46 17.61
CA ILE A 84 13.54 -10.83 17.22
C ILE A 84 14.79 -11.63 16.85
N GLY A 85 15.67 -11.10 15.98
CA GLY A 85 16.88 -11.79 15.58
C GLY A 85 17.82 -12.10 16.75
N PHE A 86 18.05 -11.11 17.61
CA PHE A 86 18.88 -11.27 18.81
C PHE A 86 18.28 -12.28 19.79
N GLY A 87 16.97 -12.22 20.03
CA GLY A 87 16.26 -13.18 20.86
C GLY A 87 16.36 -14.61 20.32
N SER A 88 16.17 -14.80 19.01
CA SER A 88 16.34 -16.10 18.35
C SER A 88 17.78 -16.62 18.46
N MET A 89 18.80 -15.77 18.33
CA MET A 89 20.20 -16.17 18.51
C MET A 89 20.45 -16.71 19.92
N ILE A 90 20.04 -15.95 20.94
CA ILE A 90 20.21 -16.37 22.34
C ILE A 90 19.44 -17.65 22.62
N PHE A 91 18.18 -17.72 22.18
CA PHE A 91 17.32 -18.87 22.40
C PHE A 91 17.91 -20.15 21.80
N PHE A 92 18.31 -20.13 20.53
CA PHE A 92 18.89 -21.30 19.88
C PHE A 92 20.28 -21.65 20.42
N TYR A 93 21.07 -20.67 20.85
CA TYR A 93 22.36 -20.91 21.48
C TYR A 93 22.21 -21.77 22.75
N PHE A 94 21.29 -21.41 23.64
CA PHE A 94 21.05 -22.17 24.87
C PHE A 94 20.33 -23.49 24.62
N LEU A 95 19.25 -23.48 23.82
CA LEU A 95 18.45 -24.67 23.56
C LEU A 95 19.28 -25.76 22.86
N LEU A 96 19.97 -25.41 21.77
CA LEU A 96 20.75 -26.39 21.01
C LEU A 96 22.08 -26.70 21.69
N GLY A 97 22.62 -25.78 22.49
CA GLY A 97 23.74 -26.06 23.39
C GLY A 97 23.41 -27.18 24.37
N ALA A 98 22.22 -27.17 24.97
CA ALA A 98 21.78 -28.22 25.89
C ALA A 98 21.54 -29.56 25.16
N VAL A 99 20.94 -29.55 23.96
CA VAL A 99 20.72 -30.77 23.16
C VAL A 99 22.05 -31.38 22.70
N ALA A 100 22.99 -30.56 22.26
CA ALA A 100 24.31 -31.01 21.78
C ALA A 100 25.17 -31.70 22.86
N MET A 101 24.82 -31.57 24.15
CA MET A 101 25.49 -32.32 25.22
C MET A 101 25.06 -33.80 25.29
N ASN A 102 23.94 -34.17 24.67
CA ASN A 102 23.38 -35.52 24.70
C ASN A 102 23.61 -36.32 23.41
N GLU A 103 24.08 -35.68 22.34
CA GLU A 103 24.25 -36.27 21.02
C GLU A 103 25.73 -36.64 20.74
N PRO A 104 26.00 -37.59 19.82
CA PRO A 104 27.35 -37.98 19.46
C PRO A 104 28.13 -36.85 18.78
N ALA A 105 29.46 -36.91 18.87
CA ALA A 105 30.35 -35.80 18.53
C ALA A 105 30.27 -35.30 17.08
N SER A 106 29.82 -36.14 16.13
CA SER A 106 29.65 -35.73 14.73
C SER A 106 28.55 -34.70 14.54
N ASP A 107 27.43 -34.86 15.27
CA ASP A 107 26.20 -34.10 15.04
C ASP A 107 26.16 -32.84 15.94
N ALA A 108 26.84 -32.90 17.08
CA ALA A 108 26.99 -31.80 18.02
C ALA A 108 27.59 -30.53 17.37
N LEU A 109 28.46 -30.66 16.37
CA LEU A 109 29.04 -29.53 15.64
C LEU A 109 27.98 -28.75 14.84
N ILE A 110 27.05 -29.46 14.20
CA ILE A 110 25.99 -28.85 13.40
C ILE A 110 25.01 -28.13 14.33
N LEU A 111 24.57 -28.79 15.40
CA LEU A 111 23.63 -28.21 16.37
C LEU A 111 24.18 -26.94 17.03
N ARG A 112 25.49 -26.90 17.32
CA ARG A 112 26.16 -25.72 17.90
C ARG A 112 26.21 -24.51 16.99
N ASN A 113 25.99 -24.64 15.69
CA ASN A 113 26.06 -23.53 14.73
C ASN A 113 24.68 -23.02 14.28
N VAL A 114 23.60 -23.73 14.57
CA VAL A 114 22.24 -23.36 14.12
C VAL A 114 21.78 -22.01 14.69
N TRP A 115 22.30 -21.55 15.83
CA TRP A 115 21.99 -20.20 16.36
C TRP A 115 22.33 -19.06 15.39
N LEU A 116 23.23 -19.30 14.44
CA LEU A 116 23.58 -18.35 13.37
C LEU A 116 22.38 -18.01 12.47
N VAL A 117 21.31 -18.82 12.46
CA VAL A 117 20.08 -18.49 11.72
C VAL A 117 19.46 -17.17 12.21
N GLY A 118 19.62 -16.84 13.50
CA GLY A 118 19.15 -15.57 14.06
C GLY A 118 19.99 -14.35 13.67
N LEU A 119 21.20 -14.56 13.14
CA LEU A 119 22.08 -13.47 12.65
C LEU A 119 21.44 -12.75 11.46
N VAL A 120 20.77 -13.48 10.57
CA VAL A 120 20.15 -12.94 9.36
C VAL A 120 19.08 -11.89 9.69
N PRO A 121 18.01 -12.19 10.47
CA PRO A 121 17.02 -11.18 10.85
C PRO A 121 17.61 -10.05 11.69
N PHE A 122 18.65 -10.33 12.50
CA PHE A 122 19.36 -9.29 13.25
C PHE A 122 20.03 -8.27 12.32
N LEU A 123 20.78 -8.72 11.31
CA LEU A 123 21.46 -7.85 10.33
C LEU A 123 20.46 -7.10 9.43
N ILE A 124 19.34 -7.72 9.08
CA ILE A 124 18.24 -7.06 8.35
C ILE A 124 17.66 -5.92 9.19
N GLY A 125 17.35 -6.19 10.45
CA GLY A 125 16.83 -5.16 11.35
C GLY A 125 17.82 -4.02 11.55
N LEU A 126 19.11 -4.32 11.66
CA LEU A 126 20.17 -3.33 11.80
C LEU A 126 20.22 -2.44 10.55
N SER A 127 20.12 -3.04 9.36
CA SER A 127 20.11 -2.32 8.08
C SER A 127 18.90 -1.37 7.95
N ILE A 128 17.71 -1.80 8.37
CA ILE A 128 16.50 -0.95 8.42
C ILE A 128 16.69 0.19 9.41
N LEU A 129 17.27 -0.09 10.58
CA LEU A 129 17.53 0.90 11.62
C LEU A 129 18.55 1.96 11.16
N PHE A 130 19.63 1.54 10.49
CA PHE A 130 20.60 2.46 9.88
C PHE A 130 19.95 3.34 8.80
N ASN A 131 19.12 2.75 7.93
CA ASN A 131 18.37 3.50 6.93
C ASN A 131 17.46 4.55 7.58
N GLY A 132 16.67 4.13 8.57
CA GLY A 132 15.77 5.00 9.32
C GLY A 132 16.47 6.16 10.04
N ILE A 133 17.69 5.96 10.55
CA ILE A 133 18.44 7.00 11.27
C ILE A 133 19.18 7.96 10.33
N PHE A 134 19.91 7.44 9.34
CA PHE A 134 20.81 8.26 8.51
C PHE A 134 20.08 8.93 7.35
N ILE A 135 19.30 8.18 6.58
CA ILE A 135 18.68 8.67 5.34
C ILE A 135 17.57 9.66 5.68
N SER A 136 16.77 9.35 6.71
CA SER A 136 15.71 10.24 7.16
C SER A 136 16.23 11.60 7.59
N LYS A 137 17.25 11.69 8.44
CA LYS A 137 17.77 13.00 8.90
C LYS A 137 18.16 13.90 7.71
N LYS A 138 18.81 13.33 6.69
CA LYS A 138 19.23 14.06 5.50
C LYS A 138 18.04 14.57 4.66
N ILE A 139 16.99 13.76 4.48
CA ILE A 139 15.82 14.14 3.68
C ILE A 139 15.01 15.27 4.32
N VAL A 140 14.81 15.25 5.65
CA VAL A 140 14.08 16.37 6.31
C VAL A 140 14.93 17.63 6.33
N ALA A 141 16.25 17.53 6.51
CA ALA A 141 17.11 18.70 6.41
C ALA A 141 17.01 19.36 5.03
N LEU A 142 17.00 18.56 3.95
CA LEU A 142 16.83 19.07 2.59
C LEU A 142 15.45 19.70 2.39
N LYS A 143 14.37 19.02 2.81
CA LYS A 143 13.01 19.56 2.67
C LYS A 143 12.79 20.85 3.46
N ASN A 144 13.34 20.93 4.67
CA ASN A 144 13.22 22.11 5.53
C ASN A 144 14.03 23.29 4.96
N ASN A 145 15.14 23.03 4.26
CA ASN A 145 15.87 24.06 3.51
C ASN A 145 15.06 24.51 2.28
N GLU A 146 14.46 23.59 1.52
CA GLU A 146 13.64 23.92 0.35
C GLU A 146 12.39 24.74 0.72
N GLU A 147 11.71 24.40 1.82
CA GLU A 147 10.61 25.22 2.35
C GLU A 147 11.10 26.61 2.75
N ARG A 148 12.25 26.75 3.43
CA ARG A 148 12.82 28.06 3.75
C ARG A 148 13.15 28.88 2.50
N ASP A 149 13.73 28.26 1.48
CA ASP A 149 14.07 28.94 0.23
C ASP A 149 12.81 29.41 -0.49
N PHE A 150 11.73 28.61 -0.49
CA PHE A 150 10.44 29.01 -1.03
C PHE A 150 9.80 30.20 -0.28
N TYR A 151 9.89 30.24 1.05
CA TYR A 151 9.39 31.38 1.84
C TYR A 151 10.28 32.63 1.73
N ASN A 152 11.56 32.46 1.38
CA ASN A 152 12.49 33.57 1.15
C ASN A 152 12.44 34.11 -0.29
N LEU A 153 11.65 33.50 -1.19
CA LEU A 153 11.37 34.15 -2.48
C LEU A 153 10.55 35.43 -2.22
N PRO A 154 11.01 36.60 -2.68
CA PRO A 154 10.25 37.83 -2.53
C PRO A 154 8.90 37.68 -3.24
N LEU A 155 7.81 37.75 -2.46
CA LEU A 155 6.43 37.58 -2.94
C LEU A 155 6.03 38.64 -3.97
N PHE A 156 6.82 39.71 -4.09
CA PHE A 156 6.71 40.72 -5.11
C PHE A 156 8.12 41.08 -5.60
N PRO A 157 8.41 41.03 -6.90
CA PRO A 157 9.61 41.70 -7.41
C PRO A 157 9.48 43.19 -7.06
N SER A 158 10.37 43.70 -6.22
CA SER A 158 10.32 45.06 -5.67
C SER A 158 10.56 46.18 -6.69
N ASP A 159 10.70 45.87 -7.99
CA ASP A 159 11.07 46.86 -8.99
C ASP A 159 10.24 46.70 -10.25
N GLN A 160 8.96 47.12 -10.23
CA GLN A 160 8.34 47.85 -11.34
C GLN A 160 7.25 48.77 -10.78
N THR A 161 7.55 50.06 -10.67
CA THR A 161 6.55 51.13 -10.62
C THR A 161 6.02 51.38 -12.04
N PRO A 162 4.79 50.99 -12.41
CA PRO A 162 4.23 51.38 -13.70
C PRO A 162 3.55 52.75 -13.56
N VAL A 163 4.28 53.76 -13.11
CA VAL A 163 3.79 55.16 -13.09
C VAL A 163 4.72 55.99 -13.97
N SER A 164 4.60 55.81 -15.28
CA SER A 164 4.93 56.81 -16.32
C SER A 164 4.81 56.17 -17.69
N LYS A 165 3.59 56.16 -18.23
CA LYS A 165 3.27 56.23 -19.67
C LYS A 165 1.75 56.22 -19.86
N LEU A 166 1.10 57.24 -19.31
CA LEU A 166 -0.12 57.79 -19.93
C LEU A 166 0.37 58.61 -21.13
N SER A 167 0.53 57.98 -22.30
CA SER A 167 0.49 58.72 -23.56
C SER A 167 -0.88 58.54 -24.17
N GLU A 168 -1.66 59.61 -24.06
CA GLU A 168 -2.45 60.23 -25.13
C GLU A 168 -3.15 59.30 -26.14
N GLY A 169 -4.46 59.49 -26.21
CA GLY A 169 -5.39 58.59 -26.87
C GLY A 169 -5.21 58.43 -28.37
N THR A 170 -5.53 57.23 -28.84
CA THR A 170 -6.05 57.03 -30.19
C THR A 170 -7.17 56.00 -30.09
N LEU A 171 -8.38 56.44 -30.41
CA LEU A 171 -9.59 55.66 -30.51
C LEU A 171 -9.45 54.61 -31.62
N THR A 172 -9.57 53.33 -31.28
CA THR A 172 -10.01 52.30 -32.22
C THR A 172 -11.02 51.35 -31.56
N PRO A 173 -12.06 50.91 -32.29
CA PRO A 173 -13.26 50.36 -31.70
C PRO A 173 -13.13 48.90 -31.28
N VAL A 174 -13.95 48.57 -30.29
CA VAL A 174 -14.31 47.24 -29.78
C VAL A 174 -14.57 46.24 -30.90
N SER A 175 -13.91 45.08 -30.85
CA SER A 175 -14.50 43.81 -31.32
C SER A 175 -13.93 42.63 -30.53
N ASP A 176 -14.89 41.94 -29.90
CA ASP A 176 -14.96 40.49 -29.70
C ASP A 176 -14.02 39.80 -28.71
N TYR A 177 -14.59 39.63 -27.51
CA TYR A 177 -14.39 38.50 -26.64
C TYR A 177 -14.50 37.17 -27.41
N SER A 178 -13.40 36.43 -27.52
CA SER A 178 -13.44 35.00 -27.86
C SER A 178 -12.53 34.24 -26.91
N VAL A 179 -13.09 33.97 -25.72
CA VAL A 179 -12.63 32.87 -24.86
C VAL A 179 -13.11 31.58 -25.53
N THR A 180 -12.30 31.02 -26.42
CA THR A 180 -12.46 29.62 -26.85
C THR A 180 -11.33 28.81 -26.24
N GLU A 181 -11.75 28.02 -25.25
CA GLU A 181 -11.03 26.96 -24.58
C GLU A 181 -10.22 26.11 -25.57
N SER A 182 -8.90 26.15 -25.45
CA SER A 182 -7.98 25.27 -26.18
C SER A 182 -7.46 24.15 -25.25
N THR A 183 -8.36 23.46 -24.55
CA THR A 183 -8.01 22.30 -23.70
C THR A 183 -8.96 21.13 -23.99
N THR A 184 -8.89 20.57 -25.20
CA THR A 184 -9.59 19.31 -25.54
C THR A 184 -8.96 18.56 -26.73
N THR A 185 -7.62 18.45 -26.76
CA THR A 185 -6.92 17.78 -27.87
C THR A 185 -6.00 16.63 -27.47
N LYS A 186 -6.32 15.89 -26.39
CA LYS A 186 -5.74 14.54 -26.15
C LYS A 186 -6.73 13.59 -25.48
N LEU A 187 -7.75 13.15 -26.23
CA LEU A 187 -8.40 11.87 -25.96
C LEU A 187 -7.69 10.80 -26.80
N ARG A 188 -7.10 9.84 -26.10
CA ARG A 188 -6.44 8.65 -26.64
C ARG A 188 -7.51 7.74 -27.25
N GLU A 189 -7.34 7.37 -28.51
CA GLU A 189 -8.25 6.45 -29.21
C GLU A 189 -8.34 5.09 -28.50
N PRO A 190 -9.53 4.48 -28.41
CA PRO A 190 -9.70 3.15 -27.84
C PRO A 190 -9.12 2.08 -28.76
N GLU A 191 -8.29 1.21 -28.18
CA GLU A 191 -7.71 0.04 -28.83
C GLU A 191 -8.81 -0.95 -29.28
N PRO A 192 -8.76 -1.48 -30.51
CA PRO A 192 -9.74 -2.46 -30.97
C PRO A 192 -9.54 -3.80 -30.24
N ILE A 193 -10.58 -4.22 -29.51
CA ILE A 193 -10.66 -5.53 -28.86
C ILE A 193 -10.69 -6.61 -29.95
N ASN A 194 -9.58 -7.33 -30.11
CA ASN A 194 -9.48 -8.49 -30.97
C ASN A 194 -10.32 -9.65 -30.37
N LYS A 195 -11.47 -9.92 -30.97
CA LYS A 195 -12.30 -11.11 -30.68
C LYS A 195 -11.92 -12.24 -31.63
N SER A 196 -11.21 -13.23 -31.13
CA SER A 196 -11.22 -14.63 -31.60
C SER A 196 -11.23 -15.49 -30.33
N ARG A 197 -12.33 -16.07 -29.86
CA ARG A 197 -13.10 -17.22 -30.39
C ARG A 197 -12.18 -18.30 -30.99
N ASP A 198 -12.08 -19.42 -30.28
CA ASP A 198 -12.31 -20.81 -30.74
C ASP A 198 -12.12 -21.71 -29.50
N THR A 199 -13.18 -22.22 -28.87
CA THR A 199 -13.77 -23.56 -29.08
C THR A 199 -12.77 -24.67 -29.36
N ASN A 200 -12.40 -25.42 -28.32
CA ASN A 200 -12.56 -26.87 -28.22
C ASN A 200 -12.50 -27.30 -26.75
#